data_AF-A0A7X8M984-F1
#
_entry.id   AF-A0A7X8M984-F1
#
_cell.length_a   1.000
_cell.length_b   1.000
_cell.length_c   1.000
_cell.angle_alpha   90.00
_cell.angle_beta   90.00
_cell.angle_gamma   90.00
#
_symmetry.space_group_name_H-M   'P 1'
#
loop_
_entity.id
_entity.type
_entity.pdbx_description
1 polymer ?
#
loop_
_entity_poly.entity_id
_entity_poly.type
_entity_poly.pdbx_seq_one_letter_code
_entity_poly.pdbx_strand_id
1 'polypeptide(L)'
;MSALSVAIITHNEAARIRACLESVSWADEIVVVDAESSDETVSICREFTDRIFVRPWPGFARQKQFALEQCRNEWVLSLDADERVRPELAAEIQRVLSAAAPCDGYRLARRS
;
A
#
# COMPACT_ATOMS: atom_id res chain seq x y z
N MET A 1 18.02 3.56 8.92
CA MET A 1 16.56 3.67 8.78
C MET A 1 16.18 2.74 7.66
N SER A 2 15.31 1.77 7.92
CA SER A 2 14.88 0.82 6.89
C SER A 2 13.82 1.48 6.00
N ALA A 3 13.90 1.23 4.70
CA ALA A 3 12.94 1.76 3.73
C ALA A 3 11.63 0.96 3.76
N LEU A 4 10.51 1.62 3.45
CA LEU A 4 9.17 1.05 3.45
C LEU A 4 8.53 1.10 2.06
N SER A 5 8.05 -0.04 1.58
CA SER A 5 7.08 -0.11 0.49
C SER A 5 5.66 -0.22 1.04
N VAL A 6 4.69 0.41 0.39
CA VAL A 6 3.27 0.21 0.64
C VAL A 6 2.67 -0.53 -0.55
N ALA A 7 2.13 -1.71 -0.30
CA ALA A 7 1.50 -2.56 -1.31
C ALA A 7 -0.03 -2.42 -1.20
N ILE A 8 -0.63 -1.87 -2.26
CA ILE A 8 -2.07 -1.63 -2.36
C ILE A 8 -2.65 -2.51 -3.46
N ILE A 9 -3.72 -3.24 -3.16
CA ILE A 9 -4.55 -3.90 -4.16
C ILE A 9 -5.86 -3.12 -4.32
N THR A 10 -6.39 -3.02 -5.54
CA THR A 10 -7.58 -2.20 -5.79
C THR A 10 -8.44 -2.72 -6.95
N HIS A 11 -9.73 -2.37 -6.94
CA HIS A 11 -10.69 -2.59 -8.02
C HIS A 11 -11.87 -1.61 -7.89
N ASN A 12 -12.01 -0.68 -8.84
CA ASN A 12 -13.08 0.32 -8.88
C ASN A 12 -13.23 1.14 -7.58
N GLU A 13 -12.12 1.71 -7.11
CA GLU A 13 -12.05 2.51 -5.87
C GLU A 13 -11.76 4.00 -6.14
N ALA A 14 -12.18 4.56 -7.28
CA ALA A 14 -11.90 5.96 -7.61
C ALA A 14 -12.36 6.95 -6.53
N ALA A 15 -13.44 6.61 -5.80
CA ALA A 15 -13.97 7.43 -4.70
C ALA A 15 -13.13 7.40 -3.42
N ARG A 16 -12.24 6.41 -3.24
CA ARG A 16 -11.48 6.19 -1.98
C ARG A 16 -9.97 6.24 -2.15
N ILE A 17 -9.48 5.77 -3.30
CA ILE A 17 -8.06 5.49 -3.51
C ILE A 17 -7.16 6.72 -3.32
N ARG A 18 -7.61 7.92 -3.73
CA ARG A 18 -6.83 9.16 -3.53
C ARG A 18 -6.42 9.35 -2.07
N ALA A 19 -7.40 9.25 -1.17
CA ALA A 19 -7.13 9.50 0.24
C ALA A 19 -6.37 8.36 0.92
N CYS A 20 -6.49 7.13 0.39
CA CYS A 20 -5.60 6.03 0.77
C CYS A 20 -4.15 6.39 0.44
N LEU A 21 -3.88 6.77 -0.81
CA LEU A 21 -2.55 7.15 -1.31
C LEU A 21 -1.96 8.35 -0.57
N GLU A 22 -2.75 9.41 -0.35
CA GLU A 22 -2.35 10.59 0.44
C GLU A 22 -1.91 10.20 1.86
N SER A 23 -2.62 9.26 2.50
CA SER A 23 -2.33 8.82 3.88
C SER A 23 -1.00 8.08 4.04
N VAL A 24 -0.43 7.61 2.93
CA VAL A 24 0.84 6.88 2.86
C VAL A 24 1.89 7.54 1.98
N SER A 25 1.67 8.79 1.57
CA SER A 25 2.60 9.58 0.72
C SER A 25 3.99 9.80 1.34
N TRP A 26 4.15 9.49 2.63
CA TRP A 26 5.42 9.52 3.35
C TRP A 26 6.26 8.24 3.20
N ALA A 27 5.74 7.19 2.56
CA ALA A 27 6.49 5.96 2.30
C ALA A 27 7.52 6.14 1.17
N ASP A 28 8.59 5.34 1.19
CA ASP A 28 9.65 5.40 0.17
C ASP A 28 9.19 4.84 -1.19
N GLU A 29 8.21 3.92 -1.18
CA GLU A 29 7.65 3.32 -2.39
C GLU A 29 6.16 3.02 -2.21
N ILE A 30 5.36 3.33 -3.24
CA ILE A 30 3.97 2.90 -3.32
C ILE A 30 3.82 1.99 -4.54
N VAL A 31 3.32 0.78 -4.33
CA VAL A 31 3.01 -0.22 -5.35
C VAL A 31 1.50 -0.42 -5.39
N VAL A 32 0.92 -0.28 -6.58
CA VAL A 32 -0.52 -0.52 -6.79
C VAL A 32 -0.71 -1.69 -7.74
N VAL A 33 -1.53 -2.66 -7.33
CA VAL A 33 -2.00 -3.76 -8.18
C VAL A 33 -3.50 -3.63 -8.39
N ASP A 34 -3.85 -3.20 -9.58
CA ASP A 34 -5.22 -2.97 -10.01
C ASP A 34 -5.81 -4.22 -10.66
N ALA A 35 -7.03 -4.58 -10.26
CA ALA A 35 -7.74 -5.74 -10.77
C ALA A 35 -8.64 -5.39 -11.98
N GLU A 36 -8.07 -4.72 -12.99
CA GLU A 36 -8.79 -4.29 -14.20
C GLU A 36 -9.98 -3.37 -13.89
N SER A 37 -9.73 -2.31 -13.12
CA SER A 37 -10.72 -1.25 -12.88
C SER A 37 -11.19 -0.63 -14.18
N SER A 38 -12.48 -0.31 -14.24
CA SER A 38 -13.14 0.37 -15.37
C SER A 38 -13.46 1.83 -15.07
N ASP A 39 -13.20 2.30 -13.85
CA ASP A 39 -13.35 3.69 -13.42
C ASP A 39 -12.00 4.44 -13.44
N GLU A 40 -11.97 5.62 -12.82
CA GLU A 40 -10.79 6.48 -12.77
C GLU A 40 -9.69 6.02 -11.80
N THR A 41 -9.83 4.85 -11.13
CA THR A 41 -8.90 4.36 -10.10
C THR A 41 -7.45 4.40 -10.57
N VAL A 42 -7.16 3.81 -11.74
CA VAL A 42 -5.79 3.74 -12.29
C VAL A 42 -5.28 5.14 -12.63
N SER A 43 -6.13 6.03 -13.12
CA SER A 43 -5.75 7.41 -13.44
C SER A 43 -5.31 8.15 -12.18
N ILE A 44 -6.07 8.03 -11.10
CA ILE A 44 -5.73 8.64 -9.81
C ILE A 44 -4.42 8.08 -9.27
N CYS A 45 -4.21 6.76 -9.32
CA CYS A 45 -2.97 6.14 -8.85
C CYS A 45 -1.72 6.69 -9.56
N ARG A 46 -1.81 7.02 -10.86
CA ARG A 46 -0.69 7.55 -11.65
C ARG A 46 -0.19 8.91 -11.17
N GLU A 47 -0.99 9.65 -10.41
CA GLU A 47 -0.56 10.91 -9.80
C GLU A 47 0.41 10.70 -8.62
N PHE A 48 0.45 9.50 -8.04
CA PHE A 48 1.21 9.19 -6.82
C PHE A 48 2.40 8.26 -7.06
N THR A 49 2.31 7.36 -8.06
CA THR A 49 3.35 6.38 -8.35
C THR A 49 3.31 5.92 -9.80
N ASP A 50 4.47 5.56 -10.35
CA ASP A 50 4.61 4.89 -11.64
C ASP A 50 4.55 3.35 -11.53
N ARG A 51 4.60 2.80 -10.30
CA ARG A 51 4.58 1.36 -10.03
C ARG A 51 3.17 0.80 -9.95
N ILE A 52 2.48 0.84 -11.09
CA ILE A 52 1.09 0.38 -11.22
C ILE A 52 1.03 -0.84 -12.13
N PHE A 53 0.43 -1.91 -11.63
CA PHE A 53 0.28 -3.18 -12.34
C PHE A 53 -1.19 -3.51 -12.50
N VAL A 54 -1.69 -3.50 -13.73
CA VAL A 54 -3.06 -3.88 -14.06
C VAL A 54 -3.07 -5.36 -14.46
N ARG A 55 -3.88 -6.19 -13.78
CA ARG A 55 -3.95 -7.63 -14.04
C ARG A 55 -5.29 -8.25 -13.61
N PRO A 56 -5.71 -9.39 -14.18
CA PRO A 56 -6.93 -10.07 -13.75
C PRO A 56 -6.91 -10.49 -12.28
N TRP A 57 -8.09 -10.47 -11.64
CA TRP A 57 -8.28 -10.85 -10.24
C TRP A 57 -8.09 -12.37 -10.01
N PRO A 58 -7.03 -12.81 -9.30
CA PRO A 58 -6.78 -14.22 -9.04
C PRO A 58 -7.28 -14.66 -7.66
N GLY A 59 -7.95 -13.77 -6.91
CA GLY A 59 -8.23 -13.87 -5.48
C GLY A 59 -7.22 -13.11 -4.59
N PHE A 60 -7.64 -12.80 -3.35
CA PHE A 60 -6.89 -11.95 -2.41
C PHE A 60 -5.45 -12.40 -2.18
N ALA A 61 -5.24 -13.68 -1.82
CA ALA A 61 -3.91 -14.18 -1.46
C ALA A 61 -2.90 -14.01 -2.61
N ARG A 62 -3.30 -14.39 -3.83
CA ARG A 62 -2.44 -14.27 -5.01
C ARG A 62 -2.22 -12.82 -5.45
N GLN A 63 -3.24 -11.96 -5.30
CA GLN A 63 -3.09 -10.55 -5.63
C GLN A 63 -2.14 -9.84 -4.64
N LYS A 64 -2.29 -10.08 -3.34
CA LYS A 64 -1.42 -9.51 -2.29
C LYS A 64 0.01 -10.04 -2.41
N GLN A 65 0.17 -11.33 -2.70
CA GLN A 65 1.48 -11.93 -2.96
C GLN A 65 2.16 -11.28 -4.18
N PHE A 66 1.44 -11.09 -5.29
CA PHE A 66 1.99 -10.41 -6.45
C PHE A 66 2.40 -8.96 -6.11
N ALA A 67 1.58 -8.23 -5.35
CA ALA A 67 1.91 -6.88 -4.91
C ALA A 67 3.19 -6.84 -4.06
N LEU A 68 3.33 -7.79 -3.13
CA LEU A 68 4.53 -7.97 -2.30
C LEU A 68 5.79 -8.23 -3.15
N GLU A 69 5.68 -9.07 -4.18
CA GLU A 69 6.79 -9.37 -5.10
C GLU A 69 7.23 -8.17 -5.95
N GLN A 70 6.36 -7.16 -6.11
CA GLN A 70 6.71 -5.92 -6.80
C GLN A 70 7.35 -4.89 -5.86
N CYS A 71 7.32 -5.09 -4.53
CA CYS A 71 7.97 -4.18 -3.59
C CYS A 71 9.50 -4.35 -3.64
N ARG A 72 10.22 -3.23 -3.55
CA ARG A 72 11.69 -3.20 -3.60
C ARG A 72 12.35 -3.08 -2.23
N ASN A 73 11.59 -2.68 -1.21
CA ASN A 73 12.11 -2.46 0.13
C ASN A 73 11.92 -3.69 1.03
N GLU A 74 12.72 -3.75 2.08
CA GLU A 74 12.70 -4.82 3.08
C GLU A 74 11.37 -4.86 3.85
N TRP A 75 10.85 -3.69 4.22
CA TRP A 75 9.58 -3.58 4.93
C TRP A 75 8.45 -3.30 3.96
N VAL A 76 7.33 -4.01 4.15
CA VAL A 76 6.12 -3.83 3.34
C VAL A 76 4.90 -3.66 4.24
N LEU A 77 4.18 -2.56 4.02
CA LEU A 77 2.84 -2.35 4.57
C LEU A 77 1.80 -2.78 3.53
N SER A 78 1.09 -3.88 3.78
CA SER A 78 -0.06 -4.28 2.96
C SER A 78 -1.31 -3.53 3.43
N LEU A 79 -1.85 -2.69 2.53
CA LEU A 79 -2.98 -1.80 2.79
C LEU A 79 -4.07 -2.01 1.73
N ASP A 80 -5.34 -2.04 2.15
CA ASP A 80 -6.46 -2.12 1.20
C ASP A 80 -6.84 -0.69 0.73
N ALA A 81 -7.35 -0.55 -0.50
CA ALA A 81 -7.58 0.75 -1.16
C ALA A 81 -8.63 1.66 -0.48
N ASP A 82 -9.43 1.12 0.43
CA ASP A 82 -10.42 1.82 1.24
C ASP A 82 -9.92 2.15 2.66
N GLU A 83 -8.70 1.73 3.02
CA GLU A 83 -8.06 2.01 4.30
C GLU A 83 -7.25 3.32 4.26
N ARG A 84 -7.06 3.94 5.44
CA ARG A 84 -6.27 5.17 5.60
C ARG A 84 -5.38 5.06 6.83
N VAL A 85 -4.10 5.37 6.65
CA VAL A 85 -3.15 5.45 7.76
C VAL A 85 -3.30 6.80 8.45
N ARG A 86 -3.67 6.78 9.73
CA ARG A 86 -3.77 8.03 10.52
C ARG A 86 -2.38 8.59 10.82
N PRO A 87 -2.23 9.92 11.00
CA PRO A 87 -0.93 10.54 11.28
C PRO A 87 -0.20 9.92 12.48
N GLU A 88 -0.93 9.53 13.53
CA GLU A 88 -0.33 8.92 14.72
C GLU A 88 0.29 7.54 14.41
N LEU A 89 -0.39 6.75 13.57
CA LEU A 89 0.11 5.45 13.13
C LEU A 89 1.29 5.61 12.15
N ALA A 90 1.25 6.59 11.25
CA ALA A 90 2.38 6.90 10.38
C ALA A 90 3.64 7.23 11.19
N ALA A 91 3.51 8.12 12.19
CA ALA A 91 4.61 8.46 13.09
C ALA A 91 5.11 7.26 13.91
N GLU A 92 4.22 6.35 14.29
CA GLU A 92 4.59 5.11 14.96
C GLU A 92 5.40 4.17 14.05
N ILE A 93 4.94 3.94 12.82
CA ILE A 93 5.65 3.10 11.85
C ILE A 93 7.03 3.68 11.56
N GLN A 94 7.14 4.98 11.29
CA GLN A 94 8.43 5.63 11.02
C GLN A 94 9.41 5.48 12.20
N ARG A 95 8.92 5.60 13.44
CA ARG A 95 9.73 5.40 14.64
C ARG A 95 10.24 3.96 14.73
N VAL A 96 9.38 2.99 14.49
CA VAL A 96 9.74 1.56 14.49
C VAL A 96 10.80 1.26 13.42
N LEU A 97 10.64 1.77 12.20
CA LEU A 97 11.61 1.56 11.10
C LEU A 97 12.94 2.31 11.31
N SER A 98 12.96 3.33 12.17
CA SER A 98 14.17 4.07 12.53
C SER A 98 15.03 3.36 13.58
N ALA A 99 14.40 2.60 14.47
CA ALA A 99 15.05 1.86 15.54
C ALA A 99 15.15 0.39 15.10
N ALA A 100 16.34 -0.05 14.65
CA ALA A 100 16.62 -1.41 14.17
C ALA A 100 15.64 -2.46 14.76
N ALA A 101 14.64 -2.85 13.97
CA ALA A 101 13.46 -3.55 14.46
C ALA A 101 13.87 -4.94 15.00
N PRO A 102 13.48 -5.31 16.23
CA PRO A 102 13.88 -6.59 16.84
C PRO A 102 13.07 -7.81 16.34
N CYS A 103 12.24 -7.64 15.32
CA CYS A 103 11.33 -8.69 14.85
C CYS A 103 11.14 -8.63 13.33
N ASP A 104 10.64 -9.73 12.76
CA ASP A 104 10.47 -9.90 11.31
C ASP A 104 9.11 -9.39 10.79
N GLY A 105 8.23 -8.88 11.67
CA GLY A 105 6.90 -8.41 11.28
C GLY A 105 6.11 -7.75 12.39
N TYR A 106 5.13 -6.93 12.00
CA TYR A 106 4.21 -6.23 12.91
C TYR A 106 2.76 -6.43 12.48
N ARG A 107 1.83 -6.30 13.43
CA ARG A 107 0.38 -6.33 13.17
C ARG A 107 -0.25 -5.01 13.56
N LEU A 108 -1.10 -4.50 12.68
CA LEU A 108 -1.84 -3.26 12.89
C LEU A 108 -3.29 -3.56 13.26
N ALA A 109 -3.84 -2.81 14.22
CA ALA A 109 -5.27 -2.87 14.50
C ALA A 109 -6.03 -2.16 13.38
N ARG A 110 -6.97 -2.85 12.76
CA ARG A 110 -7.85 -2.31 11.72
C ARG A 110 -9.20 -1.96 12.33
N ARG A 111 -9.76 -0.81 11.96
CA ARG A 111 -11.12 -0.44 12.35
C ARG A 111 -12.07 -0.95 11.26
N SER A 112 -12.87 -1.96 11.61
CA SER A 112 -13.99 -2.46 10.80
C SER A 112 -15.14 -1.47 10.76
#